data_AF-A0A1B9Y8X7-F1
#
_entry.id   AF-A0A1B9Y8X7-F1
#
_cell.length_a   1.000
_cell.length_b   1.000
_cell.length_c   1.000
_cell.angle_alpha   90.00
_cell.angle_beta   90.00
_cell.angle_gamma   90.00
#
_symmetry.space_group_name_H-M   'P 1'
#
loop_
_entity.id
_entity.type
_entity.pdbx_description
1 polymer ?
#
loop_
_entity_poly.entity_id
_entity_poly.type
_entity_poly.pdbx_seq_one_letter_code
_entity_poly.pdbx_strand_id
1 'polypeptide(L)'
;MTLLIKGMVCNRCMYVLEKELTILGFEVVDVKLGEAIIKDTVAFSQKLGAIEAMLKSNGFELMYNKNQKAINNIKELVDNGINMQLESGIPTKFTALISNKLNKNYDTLSALFSSEEGITLEKYIIHCKIEKVKELLMNTEMSLTEIANVLGYSSQAYLSNQLKKHTGFTSSYFKQLKDRDNQTLIL
;
A
#
# COMPACT_ATOMS: atom_id res chain seq x y z
N MET A 1 -8.22 5.28 11.65
CA MET A 1 -8.17 6.17 10.47
C MET A 1 -8.92 7.45 10.79
N THR A 2 -8.37 8.60 10.39
CA THR A 2 -9.02 9.91 10.50
C THR A 2 -9.72 10.26 9.19
N LEU A 3 -10.99 10.68 9.29
CA LEU A 3 -11.82 11.18 8.20
C LEU A 3 -11.92 12.69 8.35
N LEU A 4 -11.45 13.43 7.35
CA LEU A 4 -11.62 14.88 7.30
C LEU A 4 -12.92 15.20 6.58
N ILE A 5 -13.73 16.11 7.12
CA ILE A 5 -15.09 16.35 6.64
C ILE A 5 -15.34 17.85 6.56
N LYS A 6 -15.84 18.30 5.42
CA LYS A 6 -16.24 19.69 5.17
C LYS A 6 -17.75 19.84 5.34
N GLY A 7 -18.18 21.03 5.77
CA GLY A 7 -19.60 21.38 5.90
C GLY A 7 -20.18 21.16 7.30
N MET A 8 -19.40 20.65 8.25
CA MET A 8 -19.80 20.58 9.66
C MET A 8 -19.69 21.96 10.30
N VAL A 9 -20.74 22.40 10.99
CA VAL A 9 -20.79 23.75 11.61
C VAL A 9 -21.27 23.76 13.06
N CYS A 10 -21.78 22.63 13.58
CA CYS A 10 -22.34 22.58 14.94
C CYS A 10 -22.29 21.18 15.57
N ASN A 11 -22.60 21.09 16.87
CA ASN A 11 -22.62 19.83 17.62
C ASN A 11 -23.62 18.80 17.06
N ARG A 12 -24.71 19.26 16.44
CA ARG A 12 -25.66 18.38 15.77
C ARG A 12 -25.02 17.65 14.58
N CYS A 13 -24.12 18.30 13.84
CA CYS A 13 -23.39 17.66 12.74
C CYS A 13 -22.54 16.49 13.25
N MET A 14 -21.87 16.67 14.40
CA MET A 14 -21.06 15.62 15.01
C MET A 14 -21.92 14.42 15.43
N TYR A 15 -23.05 14.68 16.10
CA TYR A 15 -23.99 13.62 16.50
C TYR A 15 -24.56 12.84 15.30
N VAL A 16 -24.98 13.54 14.25
CA VAL A 16 -25.50 12.90 13.03
C VAL A 16 -24.42 12.03 12.39
N LEU A 17 -23.22 12.57 12.24
CA LEU A 17 -22.10 11.84 11.66
C LEU A 17 -21.73 10.57 12.43
N GLU A 18 -21.64 10.66 13.76
CA GLU A 18 -21.38 9.50 14.62
C GLU A 18 -22.45 8.42 14.48
N LYS A 19 -23.73 8.82 14.48
CA LYS A 19 -24.85 7.90 14.30
C LYS A 19 -24.82 7.20 12.94
N GLU A 20 -24.65 7.96 11.87
CA GLU A 20 -24.64 7.42 10.51
C GLU A 20 -23.46 6.49 10.27
N LEU A 21 -22.26 6.84 10.73
CA LEU A 21 -21.09 5.95 10.66
C LEU A 21 -21.31 4.66 11.45
N THR A 22 -21.93 4.74 12.63
CA THR A 22 -22.27 3.56 13.43
C THR A 22 -23.30 2.68 12.73
N ILE A 23 -24.32 3.25 12.09
CA ILE A 23 -25.33 2.53 11.28
C ILE A 23 -24.67 1.80 10.11
N LEU A 24 -23.67 2.42 9.48
CA LEU A 24 -22.86 1.80 8.44
C LEU A 24 -21.91 0.70 8.97
N GLY A 25 -21.90 0.46 10.28
CA GLY A 25 -21.14 -0.59 10.95
C GLY A 25 -19.70 -0.19 11.28
N PHE A 26 -19.40 1.11 11.35
CA PHE A 26 -18.09 1.59 11.80
C PHE A 26 -18.05 1.76 13.31
N GLU A 27 -16.96 1.32 13.92
CA GLU A 27 -16.63 1.69 15.29
C GLU A 27 -16.00 3.09 15.29
N VAL A 28 -16.78 4.08 15.75
CA VAL A 28 -16.37 5.48 15.86
C VAL A 28 -15.69 5.69 17.20
N VAL A 29 -14.45 6.18 17.17
CA VAL A 29 -13.61 6.43 18.35
C VAL A 29 -13.82 7.84 18.88
N ASP A 30 -13.89 8.82 17.99
CA ASP A 30 -14.04 10.23 18.34
C ASP A 30 -14.64 11.01 17.15
N VAL A 31 -15.40 12.06 17.43
CA VAL A 31 -15.91 12.98 16.42
C VAL A 31 -15.74 14.41 16.89
N LYS A 32 -15.08 15.22 16.06
CA LYS A 32 -14.84 16.64 16.26
C LYS A 32 -15.34 17.44 15.07
N LEU A 33 -15.39 18.75 15.21
CA LEU A 33 -15.79 19.62 14.12
C LEU A 33 -14.82 19.44 12.93
N GLY A 34 -15.32 18.86 11.85
CA GLY A 34 -14.57 18.60 10.63
C GLY A 34 -13.74 17.32 10.63
N GLU A 35 -13.86 16.46 11.65
CA GLU A 35 -13.05 15.25 11.77
C GLU A 35 -13.84 14.10 12.44
N ALA A 36 -13.66 12.87 11.95
CA ALA A 36 -14.09 11.65 12.65
C ALA A 36 -13.00 10.59 12.65
N ILE A 37 -12.80 9.92 13.78
CA ILE A 37 -11.81 8.85 13.94
C ILE A 37 -12.55 7.51 14.02
N ILE A 38 -12.18 6.58 13.15
CA ILE A 38 -12.74 5.21 13.10
C ILE A 38 -11.62 4.17 13.25
N LYS A 39 -11.93 2.97 13.79
CA LYS A 39 -10.90 1.93 13.96
C LYS A 39 -10.50 1.21 12.67
N ASP A 40 -11.42 0.97 11.74
CA ASP A 40 -11.21 0.02 10.63
C ASP A 40 -11.04 0.70 9.26
N THR A 41 -9.80 0.67 8.75
CA THR A 41 -9.42 1.22 7.43
C THR A 41 -9.86 0.32 6.26
N VAL A 42 -9.97 -0.99 6.47
CA VAL A 42 -10.35 -1.95 5.42
C VAL A 42 -11.84 -1.84 5.13
N ALA A 43 -12.66 -1.83 6.19
CA ALA A 43 -14.10 -1.61 6.08
C ALA A 43 -14.43 -0.25 5.43
N PHE A 44 -13.62 0.77 5.70
CA PHE A 44 -13.78 2.10 5.11
C PHE A 44 -13.62 2.04 3.58
N SER A 45 -12.57 1.38 3.10
CA SER A 45 -12.27 1.29 1.67
C SER A 45 -13.37 0.57 0.89
N GLN A 46 -13.94 -0.49 1.47
CA GLN A 46 -15.03 -1.26 0.85
C GLN A 46 -16.36 -0.49 0.80
N LYS A 47 -16.61 0.40 1.76
CA LYS A 47 -17.87 1.15 1.89
C LYS A 47 -17.76 2.62 1.49
N LEU A 48 -16.65 3.03 0.87
CA LEU A 48 -16.37 4.43 0.52
C LEU A 48 -17.54 5.09 -0.21
N GLY A 49 -18.14 4.43 -1.21
CA GLY A 49 -19.28 4.98 -1.95
C GLY A 49 -20.52 5.21 -1.08
N ALA A 50 -20.78 4.33 -0.10
CA ALA A 50 -21.90 4.50 0.83
C ALA A 50 -21.64 5.67 1.82
N ILE A 51 -20.40 5.82 2.27
CA ILE A 51 -19.98 6.93 3.13
C ILE A 51 -20.12 8.26 2.38
N GLU A 52 -19.61 8.34 1.14
CA GLU A 52 -19.73 9.54 0.29
C GLU A 52 -21.20 9.91 0.06
N ALA A 53 -22.06 8.93 -0.21
CA ALA A 53 -23.50 9.15 -0.40
C ALA A 53 -24.18 9.67 0.88
N MET A 54 -23.89 9.06 2.03
CA MET A 54 -24.42 9.47 3.33
C MET A 54 -23.96 10.87 3.72
N LEU A 55 -22.67 11.19 3.54
CA LEU A 55 -22.16 12.51 3.85
C LEU A 55 -22.84 13.56 2.99
N LYS A 56 -22.97 13.29 1.68
CA LYS A 56 -23.62 14.18 0.73
C LYS A 56 -25.10 14.41 1.05
N SER A 57 -25.84 13.38 1.46
CA SER A 57 -27.26 13.54 1.87
C SER A 57 -27.43 14.37 3.13
N ASN A 58 -26.41 14.43 3.99
CA ASN A 58 -26.35 15.25 5.18
C ASN A 58 -25.68 16.63 4.96
N GLY A 59 -25.39 17.00 3.72
CA GLY A 59 -24.76 18.29 3.38
C GLY A 59 -23.27 18.38 3.75
N PHE A 60 -22.64 17.23 4.03
CA PHE A 60 -21.22 17.11 4.28
C PHE A 60 -20.47 16.62 3.04
N GLU A 61 -19.18 16.88 3.02
CA GLU A 61 -18.29 16.37 1.99
C GLU A 61 -17.10 15.72 2.68
N LEU A 62 -16.83 14.46 2.35
CA LEU A 62 -15.59 13.84 2.77
C LEU A 62 -14.45 14.61 2.11
N MET A 63 -13.59 15.21 2.91
CA MET A 63 -12.29 15.69 2.46
C MET A 63 -11.35 14.49 2.32
N TYR A 64 -11.69 13.61 1.38
CA TYR A 64 -10.73 12.63 0.91
C TYR A 64 -9.74 13.39 0.03
N ASN A 65 -8.50 13.53 0.51
CA ASN A 65 -7.49 14.18 -0.30
C ASN A 65 -7.39 13.38 -1.61
N LYS A 66 -7.70 14.00 -2.76
CA LYS A 66 -7.55 13.38 -4.08
C LYS A 66 -6.14 12.80 -4.25
N ASN A 67 -5.16 13.39 -3.56
CA ASN A 67 -3.82 12.89 -3.47
C ASN A 67 -3.79 11.52 -2.78
N GLN A 68 -4.40 11.36 -1.60
CA GLN A 68 -4.45 10.06 -0.90
C GLN A 68 -5.11 8.97 -1.74
N LYS A 69 -6.16 9.29 -2.52
CA LYS A 69 -6.75 8.35 -3.49
C LYS A 69 -5.73 7.91 -4.53
N ALA A 70 -5.03 8.89 -5.12
CA ALA A 70 -3.99 8.62 -6.10
C ALA A 70 -2.85 7.80 -5.49
N ILE A 71 -2.43 8.10 -4.26
CA ILE A 71 -1.40 7.34 -3.54
C ILE A 71 -1.84 5.89 -3.35
N ASN A 72 -3.04 5.66 -2.84
CA ASN A 72 -3.54 4.30 -2.60
C ASN A 72 -3.64 3.51 -3.92
N ASN A 73 -4.14 4.14 -4.99
CA ASN A 73 -4.17 3.51 -6.31
C ASN A 73 -2.75 3.21 -6.83
N ILE A 74 -1.77 4.09 -6.62
CA ILE A 74 -0.37 3.82 -6.98
C ILE A 74 0.14 2.60 -6.22
N LYS A 75 -0.08 2.53 -4.91
CA LYS A 75 0.36 1.40 -4.07
C LYS A 75 -0.25 0.08 -4.55
N GLU A 76 -1.55 0.07 -4.85
CA GLU A 76 -2.26 -1.09 -5.38
C GLU A 76 -1.71 -1.52 -6.76
N LEU A 77 -1.42 -0.56 -7.65
CA LEU A 77 -0.82 -0.86 -8.95
C LEU A 77 0.61 -1.41 -8.82
N VAL A 78 1.37 -0.95 -7.83
CA VAL A 78 2.71 -1.49 -7.55
C VAL A 78 2.60 -2.94 -7.06
N ASP A 79 1.74 -3.22 -6.09
CA ASP A 79 1.57 -4.57 -5.55
C ASP A 79 1.09 -5.56 -6.64
N ASN A 80 0.03 -5.19 -7.36
CA ASN A 80 -0.48 -5.98 -8.49
C ASN A 80 0.59 -6.18 -9.57
N GLY A 81 1.36 -5.14 -9.90
CA GLY A 81 2.43 -5.23 -10.88
C GLY A 81 3.57 -6.17 -10.46
N ILE A 82 3.86 -6.28 -9.17
CA ILE A 82 4.83 -7.25 -8.64
C ILE A 82 4.25 -8.67 -8.68
N ASN A 83 3.00 -8.86 -8.24
CA ASN A 83 2.35 -10.18 -8.22
C ASN A 83 2.20 -10.74 -9.64
N MET A 84 1.78 -9.92 -10.61
CA MET A 84 1.75 -10.32 -12.03
C MET A 84 3.13 -10.74 -12.54
N GLN A 85 4.20 -10.10 -12.06
CA GLN A 85 5.57 -10.48 -12.40
C GLN A 85 5.93 -11.86 -11.85
N LEU A 86 5.54 -12.13 -10.61
CA LEU A 86 5.76 -13.42 -9.95
C LEU A 86 5.03 -14.57 -10.66
N GLU A 87 3.81 -14.31 -11.13
CA GLU A 87 2.98 -15.31 -11.82
C GLU A 87 3.42 -15.54 -13.27
N SER A 88 3.72 -14.48 -14.02
CA SER A 88 4.01 -14.57 -15.46
C SER A 88 5.49 -14.68 -15.81
N GLY A 89 6.39 -14.28 -14.90
CA GLY A 89 7.82 -14.13 -15.17
C GLY A 89 8.17 -12.95 -16.08
N ILE A 90 7.19 -12.13 -16.49
CA ILE A 90 7.39 -11.00 -17.42
C ILE A 90 7.63 -9.71 -16.62
N PRO A 91 8.76 -9.01 -16.78
CA PRO A 91 9.04 -7.77 -16.05
C PRO A 91 7.99 -6.68 -16.26
N THR A 92 7.51 -6.10 -15.15
CA THR A 92 6.53 -5.02 -15.18
C THR A 92 7.23 -3.67 -15.38
N LYS A 93 6.83 -2.94 -16.42
CA LYS A 93 7.23 -1.54 -16.62
C LYS A 93 6.34 -0.61 -15.79
N PHE A 94 6.66 -0.44 -14.51
CA PHE A 94 5.86 0.34 -13.56
C PHE A 94 5.54 1.76 -14.02
N THR A 95 6.47 2.43 -14.71
CA THR A 95 6.25 3.76 -15.27
C THR A 95 5.06 3.79 -16.24
N ALA A 96 5.01 2.83 -17.17
CA ALA A 96 3.93 2.70 -18.13
C ALA A 96 2.63 2.20 -17.46
N LEU A 97 2.73 1.20 -16.58
CA LEU A 97 1.58 0.66 -15.85
C LEU A 97 0.85 1.76 -15.08
N ILE A 98 1.57 2.52 -14.25
CA ILE A 98 1.02 3.55 -13.38
C ILE A 98 0.47 4.72 -14.19
N SER A 99 1.21 5.18 -15.20
CA SER A 99 0.78 6.31 -16.03
C SER A 99 -0.50 6.00 -16.82
N ASN A 100 -0.56 4.81 -17.42
CA ASN A 100 -1.70 4.40 -18.25
C ASN A 100 -2.95 4.13 -17.40
N LYS A 101 -2.79 3.50 -16.21
CA LYS A 101 -3.93 3.20 -15.35
C LYS A 101 -4.51 4.43 -14.67
N LEU A 102 -3.69 5.44 -14.39
CA LEU A 102 -4.14 6.68 -13.76
C LEU A 102 -4.36 7.84 -14.73
N ASN A 103 -4.13 7.63 -16.03
CA ASN A 103 -4.23 8.63 -17.09
C ASN A 103 -3.48 9.93 -16.74
N LYS A 104 -2.26 9.79 -16.20
CA LYS A 104 -1.42 10.90 -15.72
C LYS A 104 0.05 10.64 -16.02
N ASN A 105 0.81 11.71 -16.16
CA ASN A 105 2.25 11.63 -16.36
C ASN A 105 2.94 11.07 -15.09
N TYR A 106 3.89 10.14 -15.28
CA TYR A 106 4.60 9.48 -14.19
C TYR A 106 5.33 10.45 -13.26
N ASP A 107 5.98 11.50 -13.79
CA ASP A 107 6.77 12.44 -12.99
C ASP A 107 5.86 13.23 -12.04
N THR A 108 4.66 13.57 -12.51
CA THR A 108 3.63 14.21 -11.66
C THR A 108 3.17 13.27 -10.55
N LEU A 109 2.92 12.00 -10.87
CA LEU A 109 2.52 10.99 -9.88
C LEU A 109 3.64 10.67 -8.89
N SER A 110 4.89 10.63 -9.35
CA SER A 110 6.08 10.40 -8.54
C SER A 110 6.34 11.55 -7.58
N ALA A 111 6.19 12.80 -8.04
CA ALA A 111 6.30 14.00 -7.20
C ALA A 111 5.20 14.01 -6.12
N LEU A 112 3.96 13.72 -6.51
CA LEU A 112 2.83 13.58 -5.58
C LEU A 112 3.08 12.50 -4.53
N PHE A 113 3.54 11.32 -4.96
CA PHE A 113 3.87 10.23 -4.05
C PHE A 113 4.97 10.62 -3.07
N SER A 114 6.02 11.29 -3.58
CA SER A 114 7.14 11.74 -2.75
C SER A 114 6.72 12.76 -1.70
N SER A 115 5.82 13.69 -2.05
CA SER A 115 5.32 14.70 -1.10
C SER A 115 4.44 14.11 -0.01
N GLU A 116 3.65 13.09 -0.32
CA GLU A 116 2.70 12.50 0.64
C GLU A 116 3.34 11.40 1.49
N GLU A 117 4.25 10.59 0.94
CA GLU A 117 4.82 9.41 1.60
C GLU A 117 6.25 9.63 2.13
N GLY A 118 6.86 10.77 1.84
CA GLY A 118 8.23 11.11 2.28
C GLY A 118 9.35 10.29 1.63
N ILE A 119 9.01 9.39 0.69
CA ILE A 119 9.96 8.60 -0.10
C ILE A 119 9.55 8.63 -1.58
N THR A 120 10.54 8.51 -2.48
CA THR A 120 10.23 8.49 -3.91
C THR A 120 9.48 7.23 -4.30
N LEU A 121 8.61 7.33 -5.31
CA LEU A 121 7.87 6.18 -5.83
C LEU A 121 8.80 5.04 -6.29
N GLU A 122 9.94 5.37 -6.89
CA GLU A 122 10.95 4.39 -7.25
C GLU A 122 11.51 3.64 -6.02
N LYS A 123 11.85 4.36 -4.94
CA LYS A 123 12.32 3.76 -3.70
C LYS A 123 11.24 2.88 -3.05
N TYR A 124 9.98 3.30 -3.12
CA TYR A 124 8.85 2.51 -2.64
C TYR A 124 8.72 1.19 -3.43
N ILE A 125 8.75 1.24 -4.77
CA ILE A 125 8.71 0.04 -5.62
C ILE A 125 9.86 -0.92 -5.27
N ILE A 126 11.07 -0.39 -5.11
CA ILE A 126 12.24 -1.18 -4.70
C ILE A 126 11.99 -1.82 -3.33
N HIS A 127 11.47 -1.08 -2.36
CA HIS A 127 11.19 -1.60 -1.03
C HIS A 127 10.19 -2.76 -1.08
N CYS A 128 9.07 -2.61 -1.81
CA CYS A 128 8.10 -3.69 -2.01
C CYS A 128 8.72 -4.93 -2.66
N LYS A 129 9.57 -4.74 -3.69
CA LYS A 129 10.30 -5.86 -4.32
C LYS A 129 11.24 -6.56 -3.33
N ILE A 130 11.97 -5.81 -2.50
CA ILE A 130 12.86 -6.40 -1.48
C ILE A 130 12.08 -7.17 -0.42
N GLU A 131 10.91 -6.69 0.00
CA GLU A 131 10.04 -7.46 0.90
C GLU A 131 9.61 -8.79 0.26
N LYS A 132 9.27 -8.81 -1.03
CA LYS A 132 9.00 -10.06 -1.75
C LYS A 132 10.22 -10.96 -1.90
N VAL A 133 11.42 -10.40 -2.09
CA VAL A 133 12.66 -11.19 -2.11
C VAL A 133 12.86 -11.92 -0.77
N LYS A 134 12.65 -11.23 0.35
CA LYS A 134 12.75 -11.83 1.70
C LYS A 134 11.76 -12.98 1.85
N GLU A 135 10.50 -12.75 1.48
CA GLU A 135 9.45 -13.77 1.52
C GLU A 135 9.81 -15.00 0.68
N LEU A 136 10.25 -14.81 -0.57
CA LEU A 136 10.63 -15.91 -1.45
C LEU A 136 11.85 -16.69 -0.91
N LEU A 137 12.85 -16.00 -0.35
CA LEU A 137 14.03 -16.64 0.24
C LEU A 137 13.68 -17.49 1.48
N MET A 138 12.67 -17.08 2.25
CA MET A 138 12.27 -17.77 3.47
C MET A 138 11.25 -18.88 3.22
N ASN A 139 10.38 -18.71 2.22
CA ASN A 139 9.21 -19.58 2.04
C ASN A 139 9.29 -20.50 0.82
N THR A 140 10.34 -20.41 0.00
CA THR A 140 10.49 -21.23 -1.22
C THR A 140 11.91 -21.78 -1.36
N GLU A 141 12.12 -22.71 -2.30
CA GLU A 141 13.46 -23.21 -2.65
C GLU A 141 14.16 -22.39 -3.74
N MET A 142 13.61 -21.23 -4.13
CA MET A 142 14.17 -20.43 -5.21
C MET A 142 15.60 -19.97 -4.90
N SER A 143 16.45 -20.06 -5.91
CA SER A 143 17.76 -19.42 -5.94
C SER A 143 17.63 -17.91 -6.12
N LEU A 144 18.65 -17.17 -5.69
CA LEU A 144 18.67 -15.71 -5.87
C LEU A 144 18.62 -15.33 -7.37
N THR A 145 19.15 -16.19 -8.24
CA THR A 145 19.11 -16.01 -9.70
C THR A 145 17.68 -16.12 -10.23
N GLU A 146 16.93 -17.13 -9.81
CA GLU A 146 15.52 -17.28 -10.19
C GLU A 146 14.69 -16.11 -9.67
N ILE A 147 14.89 -15.71 -8.41
CA ILE A 147 14.21 -14.55 -7.84
C ILE A 147 14.54 -13.27 -8.63
N ALA A 148 15.80 -13.07 -8.99
CA ALA A 148 16.21 -11.93 -9.81
C ALA A 148 15.49 -11.92 -11.16
N ASN A 149 15.41 -13.06 -11.84
CA ASN A 149 14.74 -13.18 -13.14
C ASN A 149 13.23 -12.88 -13.02
N VAL A 150 12.54 -13.53 -12.08
CA VAL A 150 11.09 -13.38 -11.90
C VAL A 150 10.73 -11.97 -11.43
N LEU A 151 11.56 -11.35 -10.58
CA LEU A 151 11.40 -9.95 -10.15
C LEU A 151 12.04 -8.92 -11.10
N GLY A 152 12.51 -9.36 -12.27
CA GLY A 152 12.86 -8.49 -13.40
C GLY A 152 14.10 -7.64 -13.13
N TYR A 153 15.00 -8.16 -12.31
CA TYR A 153 16.33 -7.60 -12.08
C TYR A 153 17.24 -7.95 -13.25
N SER A 154 18.09 -7.01 -13.65
CA SER A 154 19.05 -7.21 -14.76
C SER A 154 20.11 -8.28 -14.45
N SER A 155 20.35 -8.56 -13.16
CA SER A 155 21.26 -9.61 -12.73
C SER A 155 21.02 -10.00 -11.27
N GLN A 156 21.43 -11.22 -10.92
CA GLN A 156 21.54 -11.68 -9.53
C GLN A 156 22.42 -10.75 -8.69
N ALA A 157 23.52 -10.24 -9.25
CA ALA A 157 24.45 -9.35 -8.54
C ALA A 157 23.78 -8.03 -8.16
N TYR A 158 22.99 -7.45 -9.06
CA TYR A 158 22.24 -6.22 -8.80
C TYR A 158 21.20 -6.42 -7.69
N LEU A 159 20.44 -7.53 -7.74
CA LEU A 159 19.51 -7.89 -6.67
C LEU A 159 20.25 -8.10 -5.33
N SER A 160 21.36 -8.83 -5.31
CA SER A 160 22.15 -9.10 -4.10
C SER A 160 22.61 -7.81 -3.42
N ASN A 161 23.17 -6.89 -4.20
CA ASN A 161 23.61 -5.59 -3.70
C ASN A 161 22.45 -4.76 -3.15
N GLN A 162 21.30 -4.76 -3.83
CA GLN A 162 20.13 -4.03 -3.37
C GLN A 162 19.55 -4.65 -2.08
N LEU A 163 19.43 -5.96 -2.01
CA LEU A 163 18.99 -6.68 -0.80
C LEU A 163 19.86 -6.33 0.40
N LYS A 164 21.19 -6.41 0.26
CA LYS A 164 22.12 -6.06 1.34
C LYS A 164 22.03 -4.59 1.72
N LYS A 165 21.91 -3.69 0.74
CA LYS A 165 21.75 -2.25 0.98
C LYS A 165 20.48 -1.92 1.76
N HIS A 166 19.37 -2.59 1.46
CA HIS A 166 18.08 -2.31 2.08
C HIS A 166 17.87 -3.01 3.42
N THR A 167 18.43 -4.21 3.60
CA THR A 167 18.18 -5.02 4.80
C THR A 167 19.38 -5.07 5.76
N GLY A 168 20.58 -4.77 5.29
CA GLY A 168 21.84 -5.03 6.01
C GLY A 168 22.34 -6.47 5.91
N PHE A 169 21.54 -7.40 5.35
CA PHE A 169 21.82 -8.83 5.34
C PHE A 169 21.94 -9.39 3.92
N THR A 170 22.66 -10.51 3.78
CA THR A 170 22.82 -11.21 2.50
C THR A 170 21.71 -12.23 2.28
N SER A 171 21.51 -12.68 1.04
CA SER A 171 20.58 -13.77 0.75
C SER A 171 20.91 -15.05 1.52
N SER A 172 22.20 -15.36 1.72
CA SER A 172 22.64 -16.51 2.52
C SER A 172 22.20 -16.42 3.98
N TYR A 173 22.15 -15.22 4.56
CA TYR A 173 21.65 -15.02 5.91
C TYR A 173 20.17 -15.39 6.01
N PHE A 174 19.34 -14.94 5.06
CA PHE A 174 17.92 -15.30 5.02
C PHE A 174 17.69 -16.82 4.83
N LYS A 175 18.50 -17.48 3.99
CA LYS A 175 18.42 -18.94 3.83
C LYS A 175 18.79 -19.69 5.11
N GLN A 176 19.81 -19.25 5.84
CA GLN A 176 20.15 -19.86 7.14
C GLN A 176 19.05 -19.69 8.19
N LEU A 177 18.33 -18.55 8.18
CA LEU A 177 17.19 -18.37 9.07
C LEU A 177 16.06 -19.37 8.76
N LYS A 178 15.74 -19.56 7.47
CA LYS A 178 14.78 -20.57 7.02
C LYS A 178 15.16 -21.98 7.52
N ASP A 179 16.43 -22.36 7.40
CA ASP A 179 16.89 -23.69 7.82
C ASP A 179 16.73 -23.90 9.34
N ARG A 180 16.94 -22.85 10.15
CA ARG A 180 16.75 -22.89 11.61
C ARG A 180 15.27 -22.97 12.00
N ASP A 181 14.42 -22.20 11.34
CA ASP A 181 12.97 -22.24 11.58
C ASP A 181 12.40 -23.64 11.27
N ASN A 182 12.84 -24.23 10.15
CA ASN A 182 12.46 -25.60 9.77
C ASN A 182 12.95 -26.66 10.76
N GLN A 183 14.12 -26.49 11.39
CA GLN A 183 14.63 -27.40 12.42
C GLN A 183 13.85 -27.33 13.73
N THR A 184 13.29 -26.16 14.07
CA THR A 184 12.53 -25.95 15.31
C THR A 184 11.13 -26.60 15.25
N LEU A 185 10.58 -26.77 14.05
CA LEU A 185 9.28 -27.43 13.81
C LEU A 185 9.35 -28.97 13.81
N ILE A 186 10.55 -29.56 13.90
CA ILE A 186 10.78 -31.01 13.85
C ILE A 186 11.08 -31.59 15.26
N LEU A 187 11.05 -30.76 16.30
CA LEU A 187 11.20 -31.14 17.72
C LEU A 187 9.87 -31.01 18.47
#